data_AF-X1HUM4-F1
#
_entry.id   AF-X1HUM4-F1
#
_cell.length_a   1.000
_cell.length_b   1.000
_cell.length_c   1.000
_cell.angle_alpha   90.00
_cell.angle_beta   90.00
_cell.angle_gamma   90.00
#
_symmetry.space_group_name_H-M   'P 1'
#
loop_
_entity.id
_entity.type
_entity.pdbx_description
1 polymer ?
#
loop_
_entity_poly.entity_id
_entity_poly.type
_entity_poly.pdbx_seq_one_letter_code
_entity_poly.pdbx_strand_id
1 'polypeptide(L)' 'SRGKQGFAAPIGDWLRGELLEPLRRTLLDGPLVGRGWMSYLPLKRMIDDHRAGRRDHRHRLWALLWLGRWLEKAP' A
#
# COMPACT_ATOMS: atom_id res chain seq x y z
N SER A 1 8.07 18.20 -21.28
CA SER A 1 6.65 18.61 -21.43
C SER A 1 5.84 17.97 -20.32
N ARG A 2 5.18 18.78 -19.47
CA ARG A 2 4.32 18.26 -18.40
C ARG A 2 3.00 17.81 -19.03
N GLY A 3 2.95 16.53 -19.41
CA GLY A 3 1.81 15.90 -20.09
C GLY A 3 0.49 16.02 -19.30
N LYS A 4 -0.62 15.79 -20.02
CA LYS A 4 -2.03 15.92 -19.59
C LYS A 4 -2.19 15.85 -18.06
N GLN A 5 -2.42 17.01 -17.45
CA GLN A 5 -2.79 17.14 -16.04
C GLN A 5 -4.27 16.77 -15.89
N GLY A 6 -4.60 15.49 -16.09
CA GLY A 6 -5.83 14.97 -15.50
C GLY A 6 -5.73 15.07 -13.98
N PHE A 7 -6.86 15.25 -13.30
CA PHE A 7 -6.99 15.18 -11.84
C PHE A 7 -6.69 13.76 -11.33
N ALA A 8 -5.49 13.25 -11.60
CA ALA A 8 -5.04 11.97 -11.12
C ALA A 8 -4.93 12.07 -9.60
N ALA A 9 -5.63 11.16 -8.90
CA ALA A 9 -5.56 11.07 -7.45
C ALA A 9 -4.07 11.00 -7.01
N PRO A 10 -3.65 11.78 -6.00
CA PRO A 10 -2.28 11.80 -5.52
C PRO A 10 -2.00 10.58 -4.63
N ILE A 11 -2.19 9.38 -5.19
CA ILE A 11 -2.12 8.09 -4.47
C ILE A 11 -0.79 7.95 -3.74
N GLY A 12 0.32 8.34 -4.37
CA GLY A 12 1.62 8.28 -3.72
C GLY A 12 1.71 9.16 -2.46
N ASP A 13 1.13 10.37 -2.50
CA ASP A 13 1.13 11.27 -1.34
C ASP A 13 0.22 10.75 -0.23
N TRP A 14 -0.97 10.25 -0.60
CA TRP A 14 -1.88 9.62 0.36
C TRP A 14 -1.24 8.41 1.05
N LEU A 15 -0.59 7.52 0.30
CA LEU A 15 0.07 6.33 0.86
C LEU A 15 1.27 6.66 1.76
N ARG A 16 1.90 7.83 1.58
CA ARG A 16 2.97 8.32 2.47
C ARG A 16 2.44 9.07 3.70
N GLY A 17 1.23 9.61 3.61
CA GLY A 17 0.59 10.42 4.65
C GLY A 17 -0.70 9.78 5.17
N GLU A 18 -1.84 10.31 4.74
CA GLU A 18 -3.18 10.02 5.29
C GLU A 18 -3.54 8.53 5.31
N LEU A 19 -3.07 7.75 4.34
CA LEU A 19 -3.33 6.32 4.22
C LEU A 19 -2.20 5.44 4.76
N LEU A 20 -1.10 6.00 5.28
CA LEU A 20 0.04 5.22 5.76
C LEU A 20 -0.36 4.25 6.87
N GLU A 21 -1.08 4.72 7.90
CA GLU A 21 -1.49 3.85 9.01
C GLU A 21 -2.55 2.81 8.59
N PRO A 22 -3.62 3.17 7.86
CA PRO A 22 -4.52 2.18 7.27
C PRO A 22 -3.80 1.14 6.40
N LEU A 23 -2.83 1.58 5.59
CA LEU A 23 -2.00 0.71 4.75
C LEU A 23 -1.21 -0.28 5.61
N ARG A 24 -0.49 0.20 6.62
CA ARG A 24 0.29 -0.64 7.52
C ARG A 24 -0.59 -1.68 8.22
N ARG A 25 -1.72 -1.25 8.80
CA ARG A 25 -2.64 -2.16 9.48
C ARG A 25 -3.17 -3.25 8.56
N THR A 26 -3.72 -2.88 7.40
CA THR A 26 -4.29 -3.85 6.45
C THR A 26 -3.22 -4.80 5.90
N LEU A 27 -2.01 -4.31 5.67
CA LEU A 27 -0.97 -5.07 4.98
C LEU A 27 -0.07 -5.89 5.91
N LEU A 28 0.23 -5.40 7.11
CA LEU A 28 1.16 -6.04 8.04
C LEU A 28 0.43 -6.87 9.11
N ASP A 29 -0.74 -6.42 9.54
CA ASP A 29 -1.52 -7.05 10.61
C ASP A 29 -2.78 -7.75 10.08
N GLY A 30 -3.04 -7.61 8.79
CA GLY A 30 -4.21 -8.16 8.12
C GLY A 30 -4.02 -9.58 7.56
N PRO A 31 -5.02 -10.08 6.83
CA PRO A 31 -5.07 -11.46 6.36
C PRO A 31 -3.96 -11.83 5.37
N LEU A 32 -3.34 -10.86 4.68
CA LEU A 32 -2.22 -11.14 3.78
C LEU A 32 -1.03 -11.78 4.51
N VAL A 33 -0.69 -11.25 5.69
CA VAL A 33 0.34 -11.82 6.56
C VAL A 33 -0.24 -12.92 7.43
N GLY A 34 -1.42 -12.70 8.02
CA GLY A 34 -2.05 -13.66 8.93
C GLY A 34 -2.36 -15.03 8.30
N ARG A 35 -2.69 -15.08 7.00
CA ARG A 35 -2.93 -16.32 6.23
C ARG A 35 -1.67 -16.86 5.54
N GLY A 36 -0.51 -16.21 5.71
CA GLY A 36 0.76 -16.63 5.13
C GLY A 36 0.91 -16.39 3.61
N TRP A 37 0.03 -15.62 2.99
CA TRP A 37 0.09 -15.32 1.55
C TRP A 37 1.25 -14.38 1.21
N MET A 38 1.64 -13.56 2.18
CA MET A 38 2.76 -12.64 2.08
C MET A 38 3.60 -12.66 3.35
N SER A 39 4.91 -12.46 3.20
CA SER A 39 5.81 -12.33 4.32
C SER A 39 5.84 -10.90 4.86
N TYR A 40 5.82 -10.76 6.19
CA TYR A 40 5.85 -9.46 6.89
C TYR A 40 7.04 -8.58 6.50
N LEU A 41 8.27 -9.12 6.52
CA LEU A 41 9.49 -8.33 6.34
C LEU A 41 9.60 -7.68 4.95
N PRO A 42 9.39 -8.40 3.82
CA PRO A 42 9.36 -7.77 2.50
C PRO A 42 8.29 -6.69 2.37
N LEU A 43 7.11 -6.89 2.96
CA LEU A 43 6.01 -5.95 2.88
C LEU A 43 6.29 -4.68 3.67
N LYS A 44 6.80 -4.82 4.90
CA LYS A 44 7.24 -3.69 5.71
C LYS A 44 8.31 -2.88 5.00
N ARG A 45 9.30 -3.54 4.37
CA ARG A 45 10.34 -2.86 3.57
C ARG A 45 9.75 -2.09 2.40
N MET A 46 8.79 -2.67 1.68
CA MET A 46 8.12 -1.98 0.56
C MET A 46 7.39 -0.71 1.02
N ILE A 47 6.69 -0.77 2.15
CA ILE A 47 6.03 0.39 2.75
C ILE A 47 7.07 1.43 3.17
N ASP A 48 8.12 1.02 3.88
CA ASP A 48 9.16 1.93 4.39
C ASP A 48 9.95 2.60 3.25
N ASP A 49 10.26 1.87 2.18
CA ASP A 49 10.92 2.41 0.97
C ASP A 49 10.05 3.43 0.25
N HIS A 50 8.74 3.18 0.17
CA HIS A 50 7.81 4.12 -0.43
C HIS A 50 7.63 5.38 0.41
N ARG A 51 7.45 5.21 1.72
CA ARG A 51 7.33 6.30 2.69
C ARG A 51 8.55 7.21 2.65
N ALA A 52 9.75 6.63 2.62
CA ALA A 52 10.99 7.38 2.59
C ALA A 52 11.34 7.97 1.21
N GLY A 53 10.50 7.73 0.19
CA GLY A 53 10.77 8.18 -1.18
C GLY A 53 11.96 7.48 -1.85
N ARG A 54 12.45 6.37 -1.28
CA ARG A 54 13.57 5.59 -1.86
C ARG A 54 13.16 4.87 -3.13
N ARG A 55 11.90 4.42 -3.21
CA ARG A 55 11.32 3.73 -4.37
C ARG A 55 9.85 4.07 -4.54
N ASP A 56 9.41 4.20 -5.79
CA ASP A 56 7.98 4.34 -6.08
C ASP A 56 7.30 2.96 -6.10
N HIS A 57 6.52 2.67 -5.06
CA HIS A 57 5.69 1.47 -4.95
C HIS A 57 4.20 1.79 -4.99
N ARG A 58 3.79 3.00 -5.40
CA ARG A 58 2.40 3.48 -5.27
C ARG A 58 1.38 2.51 -5.87
N HIS A 59 1.63 1.99 -7.08
CA HIS A 59 0.67 1.10 -7.73
C HIS A 59 0.56 -0.26 -7.03
N ARG A 60 1.68 -0.82 -6.55
CA ARG A 60 1.69 -2.11 -5.85
C ARG A 60 1.01 -1.99 -4.49
N LEU A 61 1.37 -0.98 -3.71
CA LEU A 61 0.79 -0.72 -2.40
C LEU A 61 -0.71 -0.41 -2.50
N TRP A 62 -1.14 0.33 -3.53
CA TRP A 62 -2.55 0.57 -3.79
C TRP A 62 -3.34 -0.71 -4.09
N ALA A 63 -2.81 -1.56 -4.98
CA ALA A 63 -3.45 -2.85 -5.30
C ALA A 63 -3.52 -3.77 -4.06
N LEU A 64 -2.43 -3.86 -3.31
CA LEU A 64 -2.36 -4.68 -2.09
C LEU A 64 -3.31 -4.16 -1.00
N LEU A 65 -3.44 -2.83 -0.85
CA LEU A 65 -4.37 -2.24 0.12
C LEU A 65 -5.79 -2.74 -0.12
N TRP A 66 -6.27 -2.64 -1.37
CA TRP A 66 -7.62 -3.07 -1.70
C TRP A 66 -7.80 -4.59 -1.62
N LEU A 67 -6.79 -5.36 -2.04
CA LEU A 67 -6.80 -6.81 -1.85
C LEU A 67 -6.91 -7.19 -0.37
N GLY A 68 -6.10 -6.58 0.50
CA GLY A 68 -6.15 -6.82 1.95
C GLY A 68 -7.51 -6.49 2.55
N ARG A 69 -8.10 -5.34 2.19
CA ARG A 69 -9.45 -4.94 2.64
C ARG A 69 -10.55 -5.87 2.13
N TRP A 70 -10.39 -6.42 0.93
CA TRP A 70 -11.33 -7.41 0.39
C TRP A 70 -11.24 -8.72 1.18
N LEU A 71 -10.02 -9.20 1.48
CA LEU A 71 -9.79 -10.40 2.27
C LEU A 71 -10.28 -10.27 3.73
N GLU A 72 -10.27 -9.08 4.32
CA GLU A 72 -10.83 -8.83 5.65
C GLU A 72 -12.34 -9.11 5.71
N LYS A 73 -13.04 -8.96 4.59
CA LYS A 73 -14.49 -9.20 4.48
C LYS A 73 -14.84 -10.54 3.85
N ALA A 74 -13.86 -11.23 3.28
CA ALA A 74 -14.07 -12.54 2.67
C ALA A 74 -14.37 -13.58 3.77
N PRO A 75 -15.36 -14.46 3.59
CA PRO A 75 -15.74 -15.48 4.56
C PRO A 75 -14.60 -16.45 4.90
#